data_AF-C5LVG7-F1
#
_entry.id   AF-C5LVG7-F1
#
_cell.length_a   1.000
_cell.length_b   1.000
_cell.length_c   1.000
_cell.angle_alpha   90.00
_cell.angle_beta   90.00
_cell.angle_gamma   90.00
#
_symmetry.space_group_name_H-M   'P 1'
#
loop_
_entity.id
_entity.type
_entity.pdbx_description
1 polymer ?
#
loop_
_entity_poly.entity_id
_entity_poly.type
_entity_poly.pdbx_seq_one_letter_code
_entity_poly.pdbx_strand_id
1 'polypeptide(L)'
;MFRVQDKDGDGRIDAAELADVWKDALRKGASRHRSIDAGLMASEVARTLDIMDIDGDGTVDLEEFKHAMLVNGTMPHHLMEVNELLRRKLQKDPLLLHDIIDEFVRLDTSGVGILSYQDIYDGLLSRLGDDGKSKIEALRDMDLDGSGSIDYYEYLYYTLGRRKEKVELLFYDISNGASRTLGPILFGHRVEGIWHTSIVAFNKEWWYGGNVFRSVPETTPFGTPIKRIQLGYTLHTQRELYNVLVERLSLEYTPESYDVMTNNCNNFTNDVSMFLLHK
;
A
#
# COMPACT_ATOMS: atom_id res chain seq x y z
N MET A 1 18.01 1.06 -24.39
CA MET A 1 16.57 1.26 -24.63
C MET A 1 16.18 2.72 -24.50
N PHE A 2 16.55 3.39 -23.39
CA PHE A 2 16.37 4.84 -23.19
C PHE A 2 16.79 5.72 -24.39
N ARG A 3 18.05 5.60 -24.85
CA ARG A 3 18.58 6.35 -26.03
C ARG A 3 17.85 6.12 -27.36
N VAL A 4 16.99 5.10 -27.44
CA VAL A 4 16.17 4.84 -28.64
C VAL A 4 14.84 5.61 -28.55
N GLN A 5 14.42 5.94 -27.33
CA GLN A 5 13.20 6.66 -27.03
C GLN A 5 13.44 8.18 -26.93
N ASP A 6 14.57 8.58 -26.33
CA ASP A 6 15.15 9.93 -26.39
C ASP A 6 15.69 10.19 -27.81
N LYS A 7 14.90 10.90 -28.62
CA LYS A 7 15.14 11.12 -30.06
C LYS A 7 15.98 12.34 -30.33
N ASP A 8 15.80 13.39 -29.55
CA ASP A 8 16.54 14.64 -29.73
C ASP A 8 17.87 14.66 -28.95
N GLY A 9 18.07 13.69 -28.03
CA GLY A 9 19.30 13.49 -27.28
C GLY A 9 19.44 14.41 -26.09
N ASP A 10 18.34 14.99 -25.59
CA ASP A 10 18.34 15.89 -24.44
C ASP A 10 18.48 15.15 -23.09
N GLY A 11 18.40 13.82 -23.11
CA GLY A 11 18.52 12.96 -21.94
C GLY A 11 17.22 12.78 -21.18
N ARG A 12 16.08 13.15 -21.75
CA ARG A 12 14.73 13.04 -21.22
C ARG A 12 13.82 12.42 -22.28
N ILE A 13 12.63 11.98 -21.87
CA ILE A 13 11.59 11.47 -22.76
C ILE A 13 10.33 12.31 -22.55
N ASP A 14 9.94 13.08 -23.57
CA ASP A 14 8.72 13.88 -23.52
C ASP A 14 7.48 13.14 -24.04
N ALA A 15 6.32 13.80 -23.95
CA ALA A 15 5.06 13.24 -24.44
C ALA A 15 5.06 12.93 -25.94
N ALA A 16 5.76 13.72 -26.76
CA ALA A 16 5.82 13.54 -28.21
C ALA A 16 6.69 12.34 -28.58
N GLU A 17 7.83 12.17 -27.91
CA GLU A 17 8.75 11.05 -28.06
C GLU A 17 8.08 9.74 -27.64
N LEU A 18 7.41 9.73 -26.48
CA LEU A 18 6.65 8.58 -26.02
C LEU A 18 5.52 8.23 -27.00
N ALA A 19 4.77 9.22 -27.49
CA ALA A 19 3.71 9.00 -28.48
C ALA A 19 4.23 8.34 -29.76
N ASP A 20 5.45 8.65 -30.19
CA ASP A 20 6.04 8.04 -31.36
C ASP A 20 6.45 6.58 -31.12
N VAL A 21 6.93 6.22 -29.92
CA VAL A 21 7.18 4.83 -29.53
C VAL A 21 5.89 4.01 -29.65
N TRP A 22 4.78 4.54 -29.15
CA TRP A 22 3.46 3.92 -29.26
C TRP A 22 3.00 3.75 -30.72
N LYS A 23 3.18 4.79 -31.56
CA LYS A 23 2.87 4.69 -33.00
C LYS A 23 3.68 3.60 -33.69
N ASP A 24 4.96 3.46 -33.36
CA ASP A 24 5.83 2.45 -33.96
C ASP A 24 5.54 1.04 -33.45
N ALA A 25 5.20 0.86 -32.17
CA ALA A 25 4.72 -0.41 -31.63
C ALA A 25 3.44 -0.88 -32.35
N LEU A 26 2.49 0.03 -32.57
CA LEU A 26 1.25 -0.26 -33.30
C LEU A 26 1.50 -0.65 -34.75
N ARG A 27 2.41 0.03 -35.44
CA ARG A 27 2.81 -0.32 -36.82
C ARG A 27 3.42 -1.73 -36.90
N LYS A 28 4.17 -2.14 -35.87
CA LYS A 28 4.83 -3.44 -35.79
C LYS A 28 3.90 -4.57 -35.30
N GLY A 29 2.90 -4.26 -34.48
CA GLY A 29 1.97 -5.24 -33.89
C GLY A 29 0.63 -5.43 -34.63
N ALA A 30 0.26 -4.52 -35.54
CA ALA A 30 -1.03 -4.60 -36.21
C ALA A 30 -1.06 -5.61 -37.38
N SER A 31 -1.57 -6.81 -37.10
CA SER A 31 -2.45 -7.47 -38.08
C SER A 31 -3.62 -6.52 -38.37
N ARG A 32 -3.81 -6.20 -39.65
CA ARG A 32 -4.85 -5.32 -40.24
C ARG A 32 -6.09 -5.05 -39.37
N HIS A 33 -6.50 -3.78 -39.35
CA HIS A 33 -7.76 -3.22 -38.83
C HIS A 33 -7.86 -2.90 -37.32
N ARG A 34 -7.48 -1.66 -36.99
CA ARG A 34 -8.36 -0.71 -36.28
C ARG A 34 -7.79 0.70 -36.44
N SER A 35 -8.57 1.64 -36.95
CA SER A 35 -8.27 3.06 -36.78
C SER A 35 -8.32 3.34 -35.29
N ILE A 36 -7.16 3.51 -34.66
CA ILE A 36 -7.12 3.88 -33.25
C ILE A 36 -7.44 5.36 -33.19
N ASP A 37 -8.42 5.71 -32.35
CA ASP A 37 -8.81 7.08 -32.09
C ASP A 37 -7.59 7.86 -31.58
N ALA A 38 -7.24 8.96 -32.27
CA ALA A 38 -6.13 9.82 -31.89
C ALA A 38 -6.31 10.38 -30.46
N GLY A 39 -7.56 10.58 -30.01
CA GLY A 39 -7.87 10.97 -28.64
C GLY A 39 -7.57 9.88 -27.62
N LEU A 40 -7.87 8.62 -27.95
CA LEU A 40 -7.54 7.48 -27.09
C LEU A 40 -6.02 7.32 -26.96
N MET A 41 -5.27 7.46 -28.06
CA MET A 41 -3.80 7.43 -28.05
C MET A 41 -3.22 8.54 -27.18
N ALA A 42 -3.70 9.77 -27.33
CA ALA A 42 -3.25 10.89 -26.52
C ALA A 42 -3.50 10.65 -25.02
N SER A 43 -4.65 10.07 -24.68
CA SER A 43 -4.98 9.72 -23.29
C SER A 43 -4.09 8.60 -22.71
N GLU A 44 -3.68 7.63 -23.54
CA GLU A 44 -2.81 6.53 -23.12
C GLU A 44 -1.37 7.00 -22.89
N VAL A 45 -0.87 7.85 -23.78
CA VAL A 45 0.45 8.47 -23.66
C VAL A 45 0.49 9.35 -22.43
N ALA A 46 -0.52 10.20 -22.22
CA ALA A 46 -0.60 11.06 -21.05
C ALA A 46 -0.62 10.26 -19.75
N ARG A 47 -1.37 9.15 -19.70
CA ARG A 47 -1.40 8.27 -18.52
C ARG A 47 -0.07 7.55 -18.30
N THR A 48 0.58 7.09 -19.37
CA THR A 48 1.88 6.43 -19.26
C THR A 48 2.93 7.40 -18.76
N LEU A 49 2.95 8.62 -19.31
CA LEU A 49 3.83 9.69 -18.86
C LEU A 49 3.55 10.02 -17.40
N ASP A 50 2.30 10.23 -17.00
CA ASP A 50 1.91 10.49 -15.61
C ASP A 50 2.27 9.35 -14.65
N ILE A 51 2.39 8.10 -15.11
CA ILE A 51 2.86 7.00 -14.25
C ILE A 51 4.39 7.01 -14.13
N MET A 52 5.09 7.35 -15.20
CA MET A 52 6.55 7.30 -15.28
C MET A 52 7.23 8.55 -14.71
N ASP A 53 6.62 9.73 -14.91
CA ASP A 53 7.05 11.03 -14.40
C ASP A 53 6.72 11.11 -12.90
N ILE A 54 7.71 10.81 -12.08
CA ILE A 54 7.58 10.71 -10.63
C ILE A 54 7.73 12.10 -10.00
N ASP A 55 8.64 12.92 -10.50
CA ASP A 55 8.87 14.25 -9.93
C ASP A 55 7.87 15.32 -10.41
N GLY A 56 7.16 15.05 -11.51
CA GLY A 56 6.11 15.88 -12.09
C GLY A 56 6.63 17.02 -12.96
N ASP A 57 7.84 16.91 -13.53
CA ASP A 57 8.44 17.94 -14.39
C ASP A 57 7.91 17.93 -15.84
N GLY A 58 7.09 16.93 -16.18
CA GLY A 58 6.46 16.76 -17.49
C GLY A 58 7.32 15.98 -18.49
N THR A 59 8.48 15.49 -18.07
CA THR A 59 9.36 14.63 -18.85
C THR A 59 9.72 13.39 -18.04
N VAL A 60 10.29 12.38 -18.71
CA VAL A 60 10.79 11.16 -18.04
C VAL A 60 12.30 11.10 -18.19
N ASP A 61 13.02 11.22 -17.08
CA ASP A 61 14.47 11.09 -17.07
C ASP A 61 14.95 9.63 -17.07
N LEU A 62 16.27 9.42 -17.03
CA LEU A 62 16.86 8.08 -17.04
C LEU A 62 16.48 7.25 -15.80
N GLU A 63 16.38 7.87 -14.62
CA GLU A 63 16.08 7.18 -13.36
C GLU A 63 14.60 6.82 -13.28
N GLU A 64 13.72 7.71 -13.71
CA GLU A 64 12.30 7.47 -13.89
C GLU A 64 12.03 6.37 -14.90
N PHE A 65 12.75 6.38 -16.03
CA PHE A 65 12.68 5.31 -17.01
C PHE A 65 13.13 3.97 -16.42
N LYS A 66 14.25 3.92 -15.69
CA LYS A 66 14.72 2.70 -15.03
C LYS A 66 13.71 2.21 -13.99
N HIS A 67 13.17 3.10 -13.16
CA HIS A 67 12.14 2.79 -12.18
C HIS A 67 10.93 2.13 -12.87
N ALA A 68 10.41 2.74 -13.94
CA ALA A 68 9.30 2.22 -14.72
C ALA A 68 9.59 0.84 -15.34
N MET A 69 10.83 0.58 -15.75
CA MET A 69 11.23 -0.74 -16.26
C MET A 69 11.35 -1.80 -15.16
N LEU A 70 11.84 -1.43 -13.98
CA LEU A 70 12.04 -2.35 -12.86
C LEU A 70 10.72 -2.74 -12.17
N VAL A 71 9.71 -1.87 -12.20
CA VAL A 71 8.34 -2.14 -11.69
C VAL A 71 7.42 -2.75 -12.76
N ASN A 72 7.94 -3.08 -13.95
CA ASN A 72 7.13 -3.62 -15.02
C ASN A 72 6.58 -5.01 -14.64
N GLY A 73 5.25 -5.16 -14.65
CA GLY A 73 4.56 -6.37 -14.19
C GLY A 73 4.04 -6.30 -12.74
N THR A 74 4.36 -5.23 -12.00
CA THR A 74 3.73 -4.94 -10.70
C THR A 74 2.24 -4.62 -10.89
N MET A 75 1.41 -5.02 -9.93
CA MET A 75 -0.02 -4.71 -9.95
C MET A 75 -0.25 -3.18 -10.03
N PRO A 76 -1.18 -2.67 -10.86
CA PRO A 76 -1.33 -1.23 -11.08
C PRO A 76 -1.57 -0.40 -9.80
N HIS A 77 -2.35 -0.92 -8.84
CA HIS A 77 -2.63 -0.21 -7.58
C HIS A 77 -1.38 -0.06 -6.69
N HIS A 78 -0.56 -1.11 -6.65
CA HIS A 78 0.71 -1.15 -5.94
C HIS A 78 1.70 -0.12 -6.50
N LEU A 79 1.77 -0.01 -7.83
CA LEU A 79 2.59 0.99 -8.51
C LEU A 79 2.14 2.42 -8.19
N MET A 80 0.83 2.67 -8.20
CA MET A 80 0.30 4.00 -7.92
C MET A 80 0.60 4.45 -6.48
N GLU A 81 0.46 3.57 -5.50
CA GLU A 81 0.75 3.86 -4.09
C GLU A 81 2.24 4.17 -3.87
N VAL A 82 3.14 3.37 -4.44
CA VAL A 82 4.58 3.58 -4.28
C VAL A 82 5.06 4.84 -5.01
N ASN A 83 4.49 5.15 -6.18
CA ASN A 83 4.82 6.37 -6.92
C ASN A 83 4.37 7.60 -6.13
N GLU A 84 3.15 7.61 -5.59
CA GLU A 84 2.69 8.69 -4.72
C GLU A 84 3.61 8.91 -3.51
N LEU A 85 4.14 7.83 -2.94
CA LEU A 85 5.09 7.92 -1.84
C LEU A 85 6.43 8.52 -2.29
N LEU A 86 6.95 8.07 -3.43
CA LEU A 86 8.16 8.62 -4.04
C LEU A 86 7.99 10.10 -4.32
N ARG A 87 6.89 10.54 -4.97
CA ARG A 87 6.61 11.95 -5.25
C ARG A 87 6.77 12.82 -4.00
N ARG A 88 6.14 12.40 -2.89
CA ARG A 88 6.18 13.12 -1.61
C ARG A 88 7.58 13.17 -1.00
N LYS A 89 8.41 12.14 -1.23
CA LYS A 89 9.78 12.10 -0.72
C LYS A 89 10.75 12.87 -1.62
N LEU A 90 10.60 12.82 -2.94
CA LEU A 90 11.41 13.57 -3.90
C LEU A 90 11.30 15.09 -3.71
N GLN A 91 10.14 15.58 -3.28
CA GLN A 91 9.98 16.99 -2.87
C GLN A 91 10.96 17.43 -1.77
N LYS A 92 11.46 16.49 -0.96
CA LYS A 92 12.41 16.75 0.13
C LYS A 92 13.83 16.33 -0.24
N ASP A 93 13.95 15.30 -1.07
CA ASP A 93 15.21 14.71 -1.49
C ASP A 93 15.15 14.32 -2.97
N PRO A 94 15.49 15.25 -3.88
CA PRO A 94 15.41 15.01 -5.32
C PRO A 94 16.32 13.89 -5.84
N LEU A 95 17.36 13.50 -5.08
CA LEU A 95 18.28 12.43 -5.47
C LEU A 95 17.84 11.04 -5.00
N LEU A 96 16.77 10.96 -4.20
CA LEU A 96 16.34 9.72 -3.57
C LEU A 96 16.10 8.58 -4.56
N LEU A 97 15.45 8.87 -5.71
CA LEU A 97 15.14 7.83 -6.69
C LEU A 97 16.43 7.26 -7.30
N HIS A 98 17.37 8.14 -7.67
CA HIS A 98 18.70 7.75 -8.13
C HIS A 98 19.42 6.88 -7.09
N ASP A 99 19.48 7.33 -5.84
CA ASP A 99 20.18 6.61 -4.77
C ASP A 99 19.60 5.21 -4.51
N ILE A 100 18.26 5.08 -4.56
CA ILE A 100 17.59 3.78 -4.39
C ILE A 100 17.90 2.84 -5.56
N ILE A 101 17.80 3.34 -6.80
CA ILE A 101 18.05 2.52 -8.00
C ILE A 101 19.52 2.09 -8.05
N ASP A 102 20.43 3.03 -7.83
CA ASP A 102 21.86 2.76 -7.87
C ASP A 102 22.26 1.73 -6.82
N GLU A 103 21.69 1.79 -5.61
CA GLU A 103 21.95 0.77 -4.59
C GLU A 103 21.30 -0.57 -4.95
N PHE A 104 20.07 -0.60 -5.45
CA PHE A 104 19.43 -1.84 -5.89
C PHE A 104 20.26 -2.56 -6.96
N VAL A 105 20.69 -1.83 -8.00
CA VAL A 105 21.52 -2.38 -9.08
C VAL A 105 22.89 -2.84 -8.56
N ARG A 106 23.44 -2.15 -7.55
CA ARG A 106 24.71 -2.55 -6.92
C ARG A 106 24.57 -3.84 -6.11
N LEU A 107 23.42 -4.05 -5.48
CA LEU A 107 23.09 -5.26 -4.74
C LEU A 107 22.80 -6.43 -5.68
N ASP A 108 22.16 -6.19 -6.83
CA ASP A 108 21.87 -7.23 -7.83
C ASP A 108 23.12 -7.61 -8.61
N THR A 109 24.03 -8.32 -7.96
CA THR A 109 25.29 -8.78 -8.56
C THR A 109 25.09 -9.70 -9.76
N SER A 110 23.93 -10.37 -9.83
CA SER A 110 23.57 -11.29 -10.90
C SER A 110 22.94 -10.62 -12.12
N GLY A 111 22.40 -9.40 -11.97
CA GLY A 111 21.77 -8.61 -13.01
C GLY A 111 20.42 -9.18 -13.48
N VAL A 112 19.71 -9.91 -12.63
CA VAL A 112 18.44 -10.59 -12.96
C VAL A 112 17.21 -9.76 -12.57
N GLY A 113 17.39 -8.65 -11.85
CA GLY A 113 16.32 -7.76 -11.39
C GLY A 113 15.63 -8.20 -10.09
N ILE A 114 16.17 -9.19 -9.39
CA ILE A 114 15.72 -9.63 -8.06
C ILE A 114 16.95 -9.85 -7.16
N LEU A 115 16.82 -9.53 -5.88
CA LEU A 115 17.88 -9.70 -4.88
C LEU A 115 17.65 -10.98 -4.11
N SER A 116 18.67 -11.84 -4.04
CA SER A 116 18.64 -12.95 -3.10
C SER A 116 18.83 -12.45 -1.67
N TYR A 117 18.47 -13.27 -0.68
CA TYR A 117 18.78 -12.95 0.71
C TYR A 117 20.29 -12.79 0.95
N GLN A 118 21.13 -13.47 0.15
CA GLN A 118 22.58 -13.32 0.24
C GLN A 118 23.04 -11.94 -0.25
N ASP A 119 22.48 -11.44 -1.36
CA ASP A 119 22.79 -10.10 -1.88
C ASP A 119 22.47 -9.01 -0.83
N ILE A 120 21.30 -9.10 -0.20
CA ILE A 120 20.89 -8.21 0.89
C ILE A 120 21.82 -8.35 2.10
N TYR A 121 22.19 -9.59 2.45
CA TYR A 121 23.05 -9.84 3.61
C TYR A 121 24.45 -9.22 3.43
N ASP A 122 25.05 -9.42 2.26
CA ASP A 122 26.41 -8.97 1.98
C ASP A 122 26.49 -7.45 1.77
N GLY A 123 25.50 -6.86 1.09
CA GLY A 123 25.56 -5.45 0.72
C GLY A 123 24.81 -4.47 1.64
N LEU A 124 23.64 -4.86 2.16
CA LEU A 124 22.76 -3.95 2.92
C LEU A 124 22.90 -4.15 4.43
N LEU A 125 22.82 -5.40 4.91
CA LEU A 125 22.84 -5.73 6.34
C LEU A 125 24.24 -5.72 6.96
N SER A 126 25.30 -5.66 6.14
CA SER A 126 26.65 -5.37 6.62
C SER A 126 26.84 -3.89 7.01
N ARG A 127 25.96 -3.01 6.54
CA ARG A 127 26.01 -1.55 6.73
C ARG A 127 24.98 -1.03 7.73
N LEU A 128 23.86 -1.72 7.90
CA LEU A 128 22.90 -1.44 8.96
C LEU A 128 23.55 -1.80 10.30
N GLY A 129 23.54 -0.85 11.24
CA GLY A 129 24.08 -1.05 12.59
C GLY A 129 23.40 -2.19 13.34
N ASP A 130 23.94 -2.57 14.49
CA ASP A 130 23.50 -3.72 15.30
C ASP A 130 22.15 -3.47 16.02
N ASP A 131 21.16 -2.93 15.32
CA ASP A 131 19.86 -2.51 15.87
C ASP A 131 18.87 -3.68 15.98
N GLY A 132 19.33 -4.84 16.47
CA GLY A 132 18.58 -5.84 17.24
C GLY A 132 17.36 -6.52 16.59
N LYS A 133 16.78 -6.00 15.51
CA LYS A 133 15.87 -6.75 14.62
C LYS A 133 16.75 -7.79 13.95
N SER A 134 16.45 -9.06 14.17
CA SER A 134 17.23 -10.12 13.57
C SER A 134 17.36 -9.85 12.08
N LYS A 135 18.56 -9.96 11.49
CA LYS A 135 18.78 -9.82 10.05
C LYS A 135 17.75 -10.61 9.22
N ILE A 136 17.28 -11.74 9.78
CA ILE A 136 16.23 -12.59 9.26
C ILE A 136 14.85 -11.93 9.31
N GLU A 137 14.53 -11.19 10.37
CA GLU A 137 13.30 -10.39 10.47
C GLU A 137 13.28 -9.26 9.44
N ALA A 138 14.40 -8.57 9.23
CA ALA A 138 14.49 -7.54 8.19
C ALA A 138 14.26 -8.11 6.77
N LEU A 139 14.81 -9.28 6.47
CA LEU A 139 14.57 -10.00 5.22
C LEU A 139 13.09 -10.41 5.07
N ARG A 140 12.48 -10.93 6.14
CA ARG A 140 11.05 -11.30 6.15
C ARG A 140 10.11 -10.10 6.06
N ASP A 141 10.51 -8.97 6.62
CA ASP A 141 9.75 -7.72 6.53
C ASP A 141 9.79 -7.12 5.12
N MET A 142 10.86 -7.42 4.38
CA MET A 142 11.07 -6.96 2.99
C MET A 142 10.38 -7.90 1.99
N ASP A 143 10.48 -9.21 2.16
CA ASP A 143 9.85 -10.24 1.31
C ASP A 143 8.32 -10.31 1.59
N LEU A 144 7.57 -9.50 0.85
CA LEU A 144 6.15 -9.28 1.06
C LEU A 144 5.32 -10.48 0.60
N ASP A 145 5.71 -11.15 -0.48
CA ASP A 145 5.00 -12.30 -1.01
C ASP A 145 5.50 -13.66 -0.49
N GLY A 146 6.67 -13.69 0.14
CA GLY A 146 7.31 -14.89 0.67
C GLY A 146 8.00 -15.73 -0.39
N SER A 147 8.40 -15.14 -1.52
CA SER A 147 9.08 -15.82 -2.63
C SER A 147 10.47 -16.33 -2.26
N GLY A 148 11.08 -15.82 -1.19
CA GLY A 148 12.47 -16.11 -0.81
C GLY A 148 13.49 -15.26 -1.58
N SER A 149 13.01 -14.29 -2.35
CA SER A 149 13.78 -13.25 -3.05
C SER A 149 13.12 -11.91 -2.80
N ILE A 150 13.86 -10.82 -3.03
CA ILE A 150 13.36 -9.46 -2.92
C ILE A 150 13.33 -8.85 -4.30
N ASP A 151 12.14 -8.53 -4.81
CA ASP A 151 12.04 -7.76 -6.05
C ASP A 151 12.29 -6.25 -5.83
N TYR A 152 12.39 -5.49 -6.92
CA TYR A 152 12.62 -4.04 -6.83
C TYR A 152 11.52 -3.31 -6.05
N TYR A 153 10.27 -3.75 -6.15
CA TYR A 153 9.14 -3.12 -5.49
C TYR A 153 9.15 -3.35 -3.97
N GLU A 154 9.48 -4.56 -3.55
CA GLU A 154 9.67 -4.94 -2.15
C GLU A 154 10.83 -4.17 -1.52
N TYR A 155 11.97 -4.10 -2.22
CA TYR A 155 13.11 -3.31 -1.81
C TYR A 155 12.74 -1.83 -1.68
N LEU A 156 12.06 -1.27 -2.69
CA LEU A 156 11.63 0.12 -2.74
C LEU A 156 10.71 0.46 -1.57
N TYR A 157 9.76 -0.38 -1.23
CA TYR A 157 8.92 -0.13 -0.06
C TYR A 157 9.70 -0.15 1.24
N TYR A 158 10.60 -1.12 1.39
CA TYR A 158 11.43 -1.21 2.56
C TYR A 158 12.29 0.05 2.75
N THR A 159 12.95 0.54 1.68
CA THR A 159 13.77 1.76 1.70
C THR A 159 12.92 3.01 1.93
N LEU A 160 11.68 3.03 1.45
CA LEU A 160 10.74 4.11 1.73
C LEU A 160 10.14 4.05 3.15
N GLY A 161 10.53 3.06 3.96
CA GLY A 161 10.14 2.93 5.36
C GLY A 161 8.79 2.23 5.57
N ARG A 162 8.30 1.51 4.55
CA ARG A 162 7.11 0.67 4.65
C ARG A 162 7.48 -0.69 5.21
N ARG A 163 6.61 -1.24 6.04
CA ARG A 163 6.76 -2.57 6.65
C ARG A 163 5.41 -3.25 6.64
N LYS A 164 5.41 -4.55 6.40
CA LYS A 164 4.20 -5.37 6.40
C LYS A 164 3.60 -5.45 7.80
N GLU A 165 2.44 -4.85 8.00
CA GLU A 165 1.70 -4.92 9.26
C GLU A 165 0.45 -5.78 9.10
N LYS A 166 0.23 -6.69 10.05
CA LYS A 166 -0.95 -7.55 10.06
C LYS A 166 -2.17 -6.76 10.53
N VAL A 167 -3.29 -6.90 9.82
CA VAL A 167 -4.58 -6.29 10.19
C VAL A 167 -5.56 -7.39 10.60
N GLU A 168 -6.08 -7.30 11.82
CA GLU A 168 -6.98 -8.29 12.39
C GLU A 168 -8.29 -7.64 12.87
N LEU A 169 -9.40 -8.35 12.68
CA LEU A 169 -10.71 -8.01 13.19
C LEU A 169 -11.01 -8.90 14.40
N LEU A 170 -11.30 -8.31 15.55
CA LEU A 170 -11.78 -9.03 16.73
C LEU A 170 -13.30 -8.89 16.84
N PHE A 171 -13.96 -9.95 17.28
CA PHE A 171 -15.40 -9.98 17.55
C PHE A 171 -15.66 -10.17 19.03
N TYR A 172 -16.65 -9.47 19.54
CA TYR A 172 -17.12 -9.54 20.92
C TYR A 172 -18.64 -9.75 20.92
N ASP A 173 -19.13 -10.47 21.92
CA ASP A 173 -20.56 -10.51 22.25
C ASP A 173 -20.82 -9.58 23.44
N ILE A 174 -21.24 -8.35 23.18
CA ILE A 174 -21.49 -7.36 24.25
C ILE A 174 -22.77 -7.65 25.04
N SER A 175 -23.55 -8.64 24.61
CA SER A 175 -24.70 -9.11 25.39
C SER A 175 -24.28 -10.06 26.51
N ASN A 176 -23.03 -10.55 26.51
CA ASN A 176 -22.55 -11.57 27.45
C ASN A 176 -23.51 -12.78 27.54
N GLY A 177 -24.06 -13.20 26.40
CA GLY A 177 -25.09 -14.25 26.30
C GLY A 177 -26.53 -13.84 26.64
N ALA A 178 -26.79 -12.62 27.14
CA ALA A 178 -28.12 -12.14 27.48
C ALA A 178 -29.03 -11.90 26.26
N SER A 179 -28.45 -11.67 25.08
CA SER A 179 -29.18 -11.49 23.81
C SER A 179 -30.11 -12.67 23.49
N ARG A 180 -29.69 -13.90 23.82
CA ARG A 180 -30.52 -15.10 23.62
C ARG A 180 -31.78 -15.11 24.47
N THR A 181 -31.75 -14.46 25.63
CA THR A 181 -32.85 -14.43 26.61
C THR A 181 -33.70 -13.17 26.48
N LEU A 182 -33.09 -12.01 26.23
CA LEU A 182 -33.77 -10.70 26.14
C LEU A 182 -34.06 -10.25 24.72
N GLY A 183 -33.46 -10.87 23.70
CA GLY A 183 -33.64 -10.53 22.29
C GLY A 183 -35.12 -10.49 21.85
N PRO A 184 -35.94 -11.51 22.17
CA PRO A 184 -37.37 -11.48 21.85
C PRO A 184 -38.14 -10.32 22.51
N ILE A 185 -37.69 -9.85 23.68
CA ILE A 185 -38.32 -8.76 24.43
C ILE A 185 -37.90 -7.40 23.85
N LEU A 186 -36.63 -7.24 23.50
CA LEU A 186 -36.07 -5.95 23.05
C LEU A 186 -36.23 -5.71 21.54
N PHE A 187 -36.17 -6.78 20.74
CA PHE A 187 -36.13 -6.70 19.27
C PHE A 187 -37.27 -7.49 18.61
N GLY A 188 -38.13 -8.16 19.39
CA GLY A 188 -39.28 -8.93 18.87
C GLY A 188 -38.90 -10.27 18.20
N HIS A 189 -37.62 -10.63 18.19
CA HIS A 189 -37.12 -11.90 17.64
C HIS A 189 -35.86 -12.35 18.39
N ARG A 190 -35.49 -13.64 18.25
CA ARG A 190 -34.24 -14.14 18.85
C ARG A 190 -33.05 -13.52 18.15
N VAL A 191 -32.14 -12.94 18.93
CA VAL A 191 -30.86 -12.42 18.46
C VAL A 191 -29.77 -13.25 19.13
N GLU A 192 -28.83 -13.82 18.36
CA GLU A 192 -27.82 -14.76 18.86
C GLU A 192 -26.71 -14.09 19.69
N GLY A 193 -26.51 -12.78 19.49
CA GLY A 193 -25.47 -11.94 20.07
C GLY A 193 -25.67 -10.49 19.63
N ILE A 194 -25.20 -9.54 20.43
CA ILE A 194 -24.99 -8.17 19.91
C ILE A 194 -23.51 -8.11 19.54
N TRP A 195 -23.24 -8.09 18.24
CA TRP A 195 -21.88 -8.17 17.73
C TRP A 195 -21.22 -6.80 17.77
N HIS A 196 -20.06 -6.75 18.42
CA HIS A 196 -19.17 -5.61 18.41
C HIS A 196 -17.82 -6.05 17.85
N THR A 197 -17.20 -5.19 17.04
CA THR A 197 -15.92 -5.49 16.41
C THR A 197 -14.84 -4.49 16.82
N SER A 198 -13.58 -4.85 16.68
CA SER A 198 -12.45 -3.92 16.76
C SER A 198 -11.37 -4.27 15.74
N ILE A 199 -10.56 -3.28 15.34
CA ILE A 199 -9.41 -3.49 14.45
C ILE A 199 -8.12 -3.50 15.27
N VAL A 200 -7.33 -4.55 15.12
CA VAL A 200 -5.95 -4.61 15.63
C VAL A 200 -4.97 -4.40 14.48
N ALA A 201 -4.13 -3.37 14.61
CA ALA A 201 -3.01 -3.08 13.73
C ALA A 201 -1.93 -2.30 14.51
N PHE A 202 -0.66 -2.55 14.20
CA PHE A 202 0.51 -1.94 14.87
C PHE A 202 0.51 -2.15 16.38
N ASN A 203 0.13 -3.36 16.81
CA ASN A 203 -0.06 -3.76 18.20
C ASN A 203 -0.98 -2.82 19.01
N LYS A 204 -1.96 -2.21 18.34
CA LYS A 204 -2.98 -1.35 18.95
C LYS A 204 -4.35 -1.82 18.49
N GLU A 205 -5.32 -1.78 19.40
CA GLU A 205 -6.70 -2.09 19.12
C GLU A 205 -7.55 -0.83 19.05
N TRP A 206 -8.30 -0.67 17.98
CA TRP A 206 -9.14 0.48 17.69
C TRP A 206 -10.61 0.07 17.62
N TRP A 207 -11.45 0.80 18.33
CA TRP A 207 -12.87 0.50 18.45
C TRP A 207 -13.67 1.80 18.68
N TYR A 208 -14.98 1.71 18.46
CA TYR A 208 -15.91 2.82 18.54
C TYR A 208 -17.05 2.52 19.52
N GLY A 209 -17.19 3.36 20.55
CA GLY A 209 -18.21 3.24 21.59
C GLY A 209 -18.77 4.59 21.99
N GLY A 210 -19.19 5.39 21.00
CA GLY A 210 -19.57 6.79 21.16
C GLY A 210 -18.40 7.75 21.06
N ASN A 211 -17.15 7.27 21.09
CA ASN A 211 -15.97 7.98 20.58
C ASN A 211 -15.04 6.94 19.97
N VAL A 212 -14.06 7.38 19.18
CA VAL A 212 -12.96 6.51 18.73
C VAL A 212 -11.98 6.28 19.88
N PHE A 213 -11.77 5.02 20.23
CA PHE A 213 -10.89 4.61 21.33
C PHE A 213 -9.73 3.76 20.84
N ARG A 214 -8.69 3.72 21.67
CA ARG A 214 -7.51 2.88 21.50
C ARG A 214 -7.22 2.11 22.78
N SER A 215 -6.97 0.81 22.64
CA SER A 215 -6.58 -0.09 23.73
C SER A 215 -5.34 -0.91 23.36
N VAL A 216 -4.73 -1.54 24.37
CA VAL A 216 -3.86 -2.69 24.13
C VAL A 216 -4.75 -3.85 23.63
N PRO A 217 -4.33 -4.66 22.66
CA PRO A 217 -5.15 -5.74 22.15
C PRO A 217 -5.72 -6.64 23.25
N GLU A 218 -7.02 -6.96 23.13
CA GLU A 218 -7.81 -7.79 24.05
C GLU A 218 -7.99 -7.21 25.46
N THR A 219 -7.79 -5.90 25.63
CA THR A 219 -8.01 -5.20 26.91
C THR A 219 -9.19 -4.21 26.87
N THR A 220 -10.07 -4.35 25.89
CA THR A 220 -11.26 -3.49 25.76
C THR A 220 -12.28 -3.77 26.87
N PRO A 221 -13.19 -2.83 27.16
CA PRO A 221 -14.28 -3.05 28.12
C PRO A 221 -15.25 -4.18 27.75
N PHE A 222 -15.16 -4.72 26.52
CA PHE A 222 -16.05 -5.76 26.00
C PHE A 222 -15.62 -7.18 26.37
N GLY A 223 -14.54 -7.34 27.14
CA GLY A 223 -14.06 -8.63 27.62
C GLY A 223 -13.14 -9.32 26.62
N THR A 224 -13.18 -10.66 26.59
CA THR A 224 -12.34 -11.48 25.72
C THR A 224 -13.00 -11.63 24.34
N PRO A 225 -12.27 -11.44 23.23
CA PRO A 225 -12.84 -11.64 21.91
C PRO A 225 -13.24 -13.11 21.71
N ILE A 226 -14.42 -13.33 21.13
CA ILE A 226 -14.92 -14.66 20.80
C ILE A 226 -14.34 -15.20 19.48
N LYS A 227 -13.82 -14.30 18.64
CA LYS A 227 -13.23 -14.63 17.35
C LYS A 227 -12.19 -13.57 16.95
N ARG A 228 -11.08 -14.03 16.39
CA ARG A 228 -10.04 -13.22 15.75
C ARG A 228 -9.95 -13.65 14.29
N ILE A 229 -10.08 -12.69 13.38
CA ILE A 229 -9.97 -12.92 11.94
C ILE A 229 -8.85 -12.05 11.39
N GLN A 230 -7.85 -12.66 10.74
CA GLN A 230 -6.88 -11.91 9.96
C GLN A 230 -7.53 -11.45 8.66
N LEU A 231 -7.65 -10.13 8.46
CA LEU A 231 -8.25 -9.55 7.27
C LEU A 231 -7.24 -9.44 6.11
N GLY A 232 -5.97 -9.24 6.46
CA GLY A 232 -4.89 -9.09 5.48
C GLY A 232 -3.66 -8.44 6.10
N TYR A 233 -2.90 -7.77 5.24
CA TYR A 233 -1.73 -6.97 5.61
C TYR A 233 -1.85 -5.57 5.00
N THR A 234 -1.22 -4.61 5.65
CA THR A 234 -1.11 -3.22 5.18
C THR A 234 0.36 -2.82 5.09
N LEU A 235 0.65 -1.86 4.20
CA LEU A 235 1.93 -1.16 4.12
C LEU A 235 1.82 0.29 4.60
N HIS A 236 0.64 0.70 5.04
CA HIS A 236 0.49 1.96 5.75
C HIS A 236 1.37 2.00 6.99
N THR A 237 1.75 3.21 7.38
CA THR A 237 2.43 3.42 8.65
C THR A 237 1.40 3.63 9.76
N GLN A 238 1.80 3.36 10.99
CA GLN A 238 0.98 3.69 12.16
C GLN A 238 0.58 5.18 12.20
N ARG A 239 1.45 6.06 11.70
CA ARG A 239 1.18 7.51 11.63
C ARG A 239 0.07 7.83 10.64
N GLU A 240 0.04 7.19 9.48
CA GLU A 240 -1.04 7.39 8.50
C GLU A 240 -2.39 6.90 9.02
N LEU A 241 -2.41 5.72 9.67
CA LEU A 241 -3.61 5.24 10.36
C LEU A 241 -4.07 6.26 11.42
N TYR A 242 -3.14 6.77 12.23
CA TYR A 242 -3.47 7.79 13.24
C TYR A 242 -4.04 9.07 12.62
N ASN A 243 -3.46 9.56 11.53
CA ASN A 243 -3.95 10.74 10.84
C ASN A 243 -5.37 10.53 10.31
N VAL A 244 -5.67 9.39 9.66
CA VAL A 244 -7.03 9.09 9.19
C VAL A 244 -8.03 8.97 10.34
N LEU A 245 -7.61 8.36 11.45
CA LEU A 245 -8.46 8.25 12.64
C LEU A 245 -8.78 9.63 13.23
N VAL A 246 -7.80 10.53 13.32
CA VAL A 246 -7.99 11.85 13.93
C VAL A 246 -8.66 12.83 12.97
N GLU A 247 -8.17 12.96 11.75
CA GLU A 247 -8.59 14.00 10.80
C GLU A 247 -9.91 13.68 10.10
N ARG A 248 -10.36 12.42 10.10
CA ARG A 248 -11.59 11.98 9.44
C ARG A 248 -12.51 11.21 10.37
N LEU A 249 -12.10 10.01 10.78
CA LEU A 249 -13.03 9.07 11.42
C LEU A 249 -13.52 9.58 12.79
N SER A 250 -12.69 10.30 13.56
CA SER A 250 -13.14 10.86 14.84
C SER A 250 -14.17 11.99 14.70
N LEU A 251 -14.29 12.60 13.52
CA LEU A 251 -15.31 13.60 13.20
C LEU A 251 -16.62 12.96 12.73
N GLU A 252 -16.55 11.75 12.16
CA GLU A 252 -17.71 10.99 11.67
C GLU A 252 -18.31 10.09 12.78
N TYR A 253 -17.46 9.56 13.66
CA TYR A 253 -17.79 8.62 14.73
C TYR A 253 -17.76 9.32 16.10
N THR A 254 -18.82 10.05 16.39
CA THR A 254 -19.00 10.94 17.55
C THR A 254 -20.12 10.45 18.47
N PRO A 255 -20.22 10.94 19.71
CA PRO A 255 -21.32 10.53 20.59
C PRO A 255 -22.69 10.83 19.97
N GLU A 256 -22.81 11.94 19.26
CA GLU A 256 -24.04 12.41 18.63
C GLU A 256 -24.41 11.60 17.39
N SER A 257 -23.43 11.05 16.67
CA SER A 257 -23.68 10.23 15.48
C SER A 257 -23.83 8.75 15.78
N TYR A 258 -23.66 8.31 17.03
CA TYR A 258 -23.77 6.91 17.41
C TYR A 258 -25.19 6.37 17.19
N ASP A 259 -25.31 5.34 16.36
CA ASP A 259 -26.56 4.61 16.15
C ASP A 259 -26.30 3.10 16.11
N VAL A 260 -27.01 2.35 16.96
CA VAL A 260 -26.81 0.91 17.13
C VAL A 260 -27.01 0.13 15.83
N MET A 261 -27.86 0.60 14.92
CA MET A 261 -28.24 -0.13 13.71
C MET A 261 -27.45 0.31 12.47
N THR A 262 -27.08 1.58 12.38
CA THR A 262 -26.61 2.21 11.14
C THR A 262 -25.27 2.93 11.26
N ASN A 263 -24.83 3.27 12.47
CA ASN A 263 -23.54 3.90 12.69
C ASN A 263 -22.92 3.44 14.02
N ASN A 264 -22.47 2.19 14.01
CA ASN A 264 -21.90 1.51 15.17
C ASN A 264 -20.46 1.07 14.89
N CYS A 265 -19.89 0.28 15.82
CA CYS A 265 -18.51 -0.14 15.71
C CYS A 265 -18.23 -1.04 14.49
N ASN A 266 -19.21 -1.79 14.00
CA ASN A 266 -19.05 -2.59 12.80
C ASN A 266 -18.79 -1.68 11.58
N ASN A 267 -19.53 -0.57 11.45
CA ASN A 267 -19.28 0.44 10.41
C ASN A 267 -17.89 1.05 10.57
N PHE A 268 -17.52 1.47 11.79
CA PHE A 268 -16.21 2.05 12.06
C PHE A 268 -15.07 1.09 11.67
N THR A 269 -15.14 -0.16 12.11
CA THR A 269 -14.10 -1.15 11.78
C THR A 269 -14.06 -1.48 10.30
N ASN A 270 -15.19 -1.43 9.61
CA ASN A 270 -15.24 -1.54 8.16
C ASN A 270 -14.43 -0.39 7.54
N ASP A 271 -14.72 0.86 7.88
CA ASP A 271 -14.06 2.03 7.28
C ASP A 271 -12.56 2.09 7.58
N VAL A 272 -12.14 1.68 8.78
CA VAL A 272 -10.72 1.50 9.12
C VAL A 272 -10.10 0.39 8.26
N SER A 273 -10.78 -0.73 8.07
CA SER A 273 -10.27 -1.85 7.27
C SER A 273 -10.16 -1.52 5.78
N MET A 274 -11.12 -0.77 5.22
CA MET A 274 -11.10 -0.32 3.84
C MET A 274 -9.88 0.58 3.59
N PHE A 275 -9.61 1.51 4.52
CA PHE A 275 -8.40 2.32 4.47
C PHE A 275 -7.13 1.47 4.55
N LEU A 276 -7.02 0.58 5.54
CA LEU A 276 -5.79 -0.19 5.76
C LEU A 276 -5.49 -1.21 4.65
N LEU A 277 -6.51 -1.75 3.99
CA LEU A 277 -6.38 -2.88 3.06
C LEU A 277 -6.62 -2.50 1.60
N HIS A 278 -6.97 -1.24 1.31
CA HIS A 278 -7.36 -0.77 -0.03
C HIS A 278 -8.43 -1.67 -0.69
N LYS A 279 -9.41 -2.12 0.10
CA LYS A 279 -10.56 -2.90 -0.34
C LYS A 279 -11.83 -2.11 -0.18
#